data_AF-A0A0F5IWB2-F1
#
_entry.id   AF-A0A0F5IWB2-F1
#
_cell.length_a   1.000
_cell.length_b   1.000
_cell.length_c   1.000
_cell.angle_alpha   90.00
_cell.angle_beta   90.00
_cell.angle_gamma   90.00
#
_symmetry.space_group_name_H-M   'P 1'
#
loop_
_entity.id
_entity.type
_entity.pdbx_description
1 polymer ?
#
loop_
_entity_poly.entity_id
_entity_poly.type
_entity_poly.pdbx_seq_one_letter_code
_entity_poly.pdbx_strand_id
1 'polypeptide(L)'
;MATMRFSFAGVALRETETSSWIRTIADCLGIHMFSKMNPSGGMNNVGWDTTKQKEIQDLHHYAIRNLIPKAGVYQMNLLESLAQSASIYSPEELDSLYSGTNKKIEEINSHISGVLVSARELCKSGHQNWESVQSLRYHINRLSSIIQPV
;
A
#
# COMPACT_ATOMS: atom_id res chain seq x y z
N MET A 1 -8.66 51.62 -1.64
CA MET A 1 -7.90 50.47 -2.15
C MET A 1 -7.47 49.64 -0.96
N ALA A 2 -8.09 48.49 -0.73
CA ALA A 2 -7.78 47.61 0.40
C ALA A 2 -6.93 46.44 -0.08
N THR A 3 -5.71 46.32 0.45
CA THR A 3 -4.78 45.25 0.13
C THR A 3 -5.13 44.02 0.96
N MET A 4 -5.76 43.03 0.35
CA MET A 4 -6.08 41.77 1.01
C MET A 4 -4.81 40.91 1.05
N ARG A 5 -4.21 40.75 2.23
CA ARG A 5 -3.08 39.85 2.46
C ARG A 5 -3.63 38.45 2.71
N PHE A 6 -3.44 37.54 1.75
CA PHE A 6 -3.68 36.12 1.94
C PHE A 6 -2.59 35.55 2.85
N SER A 7 -2.95 35.21 4.08
CA SER A 7 -2.07 34.46 4.99
C SER A 7 -2.07 32.99 4.61
N PHE A 8 -0.89 32.43 4.36
CA PHE A 8 -0.61 31.00 4.10
C PHE A 8 -0.81 30.12 5.35
N ALA A 9 -1.72 30.48 6.26
CA ALA A 9 -1.94 29.78 7.52
C ALA A 9 -2.96 28.64 7.42
N GLY A 10 -3.58 28.42 6.25
CA GLY A 10 -4.63 27.42 6.05
C GLY A 10 -4.17 26.04 5.55
N VAL A 11 -2.89 25.88 5.16
CA VAL A 11 -2.40 24.63 4.54
C VAL A 11 -1.70 23.69 5.54
N ALA A 12 -1.47 24.13 6.79
CA ALA A 12 -0.66 23.39 7.76
C ALA A 12 -1.44 22.35 8.59
N LEU A 13 -2.68 21.99 8.23
CA LEU A 13 -3.54 21.13 9.06
C LEU A 13 -4.14 19.95 8.29
N ARG A 14 -3.35 19.30 7.41
CA ARG A 14 -3.61 17.95 6.90
C ARG A 14 -2.34 17.09 6.70
N GLU A 15 -1.25 17.36 7.43
CA GLU A 15 0.01 16.58 7.33
C GLU A 15 0.12 15.41 8.32
N THR A 16 -0.85 15.22 9.22
CA THR A 16 -0.77 14.17 10.26
C THR A 16 -1.22 12.79 9.79
N GLU A 17 -2.00 12.67 8.72
CA GLU A 17 -2.45 11.37 8.21
C GLU A 17 -1.55 10.82 7.09
N THR A 18 -0.99 11.70 6.26
CA THR A 18 -0.02 11.34 5.21
C THR A 18 1.33 10.87 5.77
N SER A 19 1.66 11.25 6.99
CA SER A 19 2.88 10.80 7.69
C SER A 19 2.76 9.41 8.33
N SER A 20 1.54 8.90 8.53
CA SER A 20 1.29 7.62 9.18
C SER A 20 1.65 6.43 8.26
N TRP A 21 1.23 6.46 7.00
CA TRP A 21 1.48 5.36 6.06
C TRP A 21 2.92 5.32 5.57
N ILE A 22 3.59 6.47 5.42
CA ILE A 22 5.03 6.53 5.11
C ILE A 22 5.83 5.83 6.22
N ARG A 23 5.44 5.99 7.49
CA ARG A 23 6.03 5.28 8.62
C ARG A 23 5.73 3.78 8.56
N THR A 24 4.48 3.38 8.25
CA THR A 24 4.13 1.96 8.06
C THR A 24 4.92 1.30 6.92
N ILE A 25 5.10 2.00 5.79
CA ILE A 25 5.91 1.53 4.68
C ILE A 25 7.40 1.46 5.06
N ALA A 26 7.92 2.45 5.79
CA ALA A 26 9.28 2.43 6.30
C ALA A 26 9.51 1.26 7.28
N ASP A 27 8.57 0.99 8.18
CA ASP A 27 8.63 -0.13 9.12
C ASP A 27 8.53 -1.49 8.41
N CYS A 28 7.86 -1.55 7.25
CA CYS A 28 7.75 -2.77 6.45
C CYS A 28 8.90 -2.96 5.44
N LEU A 29 9.49 -1.88 4.93
CA LEU A 29 10.58 -1.90 3.95
C LEU A 29 11.97 -1.75 4.58
N GLY A 30 12.07 -1.33 5.84
CA GLY A 30 13.32 -0.90 6.46
C GLY A 30 13.53 -1.40 7.91
N ILE A 31 14.43 -2.37 8.03
CA ILE A 31 15.35 -2.55 9.18
C ILE A 31 14.73 -3.15 10.47
N HIS A 32 14.36 -4.44 10.41
CA HIS A 32 14.91 -5.35 11.41
C HIS A 32 15.84 -6.28 10.65
N MET A 33 17.14 -6.25 10.97
CA MET A 33 18.10 -7.21 10.46
C MET A 33 17.46 -8.60 10.55
N PHE A 34 17.51 -9.37 9.46
CA PHE A 34 17.24 -10.79 9.47
C PHE A 34 18.21 -11.45 10.45
N SER A 35 17.88 -11.40 11.74
CA SER A 35 18.46 -12.23 12.78
C SER A 35 18.10 -13.65 12.35
N LYS A 36 19.13 -14.38 11.94
CA LYS A 36 19.17 -15.78 11.54
C LYS A 36 18.11 -16.59 12.30
N MET A 37 16.95 -16.76 11.68
CA MET A 37 15.84 -17.53 12.23
C MET A 37 16.21 -19.00 12.05
N ASN A 38 16.63 -19.66 13.13
CA ASN A 38 16.72 -21.12 13.12
C ASN A 38 15.30 -21.66 12.94
N PRO A 39 15.05 -22.61 12.02
CA PRO A 39 13.73 -23.17 11.83
C PRO A 39 13.34 -23.94 13.09
N SER A 40 12.53 -23.35 13.96
CA SER A 40 12.06 -24.04 15.15
C SER A 40 10.97 -25.03 14.76
N GLY A 41 11.35 -26.30 14.74
CA GLY A 41 10.57 -27.43 15.22
C GLY A 41 9.08 -27.49 14.88
N GLY A 42 8.77 -28.31 13.88
CA GLY A 42 7.68 -29.29 13.98
C GLY A 42 6.27 -28.78 13.80
N MET A 43 5.89 -28.47 12.56
CA MET A 43 4.50 -28.51 12.12
C MET A 43 4.44 -29.17 10.73
N ASN A 44 3.82 -30.36 10.72
CA ASN A 44 3.26 -31.12 9.59
C ASN A 44 3.80 -30.82 8.17
N ASN A 45 4.60 -31.75 7.65
CA ASN A 45 4.94 -31.92 6.23
C ASN A 45 3.69 -32.19 5.37
N VAL A 46 2.84 -31.19 5.17
CA VAL A 46 2.00 -31.12 3.98
C VAL A 46 2.98 -30.81 2.86
N GLY A 47 3.12 -31.71 1.88
CA GLY A 47 4.16 -31.63 0.84
C GLY A 47 4.19 -30.28 0.11
N TRP A 48 5.03 -29.37 0.59
CA TRP A 48 5.40 -28.14 -0.11
C TRP A 48 6.42 -28.53 -1.17
N ASP A 49 5.91 -28.93 -2.34
CA ASP A 49 6.78 -29.12 -3.50
C ASP A 49 7.55 -27.82 -3.79
N THR A 50 8.82 -27.97 -4.13
CA THR A 50 9.77 -26.89 -4.45
C THR A 50 9.21 -25.89 -5.45
N THR A 51 8.40 -26.35 -6.41
CA THR A 51 7.69 -25.50 -7.38
C THR A 51 6.72 -24.54 -6.69
N LYS A 52 5.87 -25.03 -5.79
CA LYS A 52 4.90 -24.19 -5.05
C LYS A 52 5.61 -23.20 -4.15
N GLN A 53 6.71 -23.62 -3.52
CA GLN A 53 7.50 -22.75 -2.67
C GLN A 53 8.11 -21.59 -3.46
N LYS A 54 8.63 -21.87 -4.66
CA LYS A 54 9.13 -20.85 -5.58
C LYS A 54 8.03 -19.89 -6.01
N GLU A 55 6.86 -20.39 -6.42
CA GLU A 55 5.72 -19.53 -6.80
C GLU A 55 5.30 -18.58 -5.67
N ILE A 56 5.30 -19.05 -4.42
CA ILE A 56 4.94 -18.22 -3.27
C ILE A 56 6.02 -17.16 -3.00
N GLN A 57 7.30 -17.50 -3.17
CA GLN A 57 8.39 -16.54 -3.06
C GLN A 57 8.35 -15.48 -4.18
N ASP A 58 8.05 -15.90 -5.41
CA ASP A 58 7.91 -15.00 -6.55
C ASP A 58 6.72 -14.05 -6.36
N LEU A 59 5.59 -14.57 -5.86
CA LEU A 59 4.42 -13.75 -5.49
C LEU A 59 4.77 -12.71 -4.42
N HIS A 60 5.47 -13.12 -3.37
CA HIS A 60 5.95 -12.23 -2.31
C HIS A 60 6.86 -11.13 -2.88
N HIS A 61 7.86 -11.50 -3.68
CA HIS A 61 8.77 -10.56 -4.31
C HIS A 61 8.04 -9.59 -5.24
N TYR A 62 7.11 -10.08 -6.05
CA TYR A 62 6.29 -9.26 -6.92
C TYR A 62 5.51 -8.21 -6.12
N ALA A 63 4.84 -8.64 -5.05
CA ALA A 63 4.01 -7.76 -4.24
C ALA A 63 4.82 -6.60 -3.63
N ILE A 64 5.95 -6.92 -3.00
CA ILE A 64 6.77 -5.94 -2.27
C ILE A 64 7.58 -5.05 -3.21
N ARG A 65 8.24 -5.64 -4.22
CA ARG A 65 9.19 -4.90 -5.06
C ARG A 65 8.55 -4.21 -6.25
N ASN A 66 7.37 -4.66 -6.69
CA ASN A 66 6.73 -4.13 -7.89
C ASN A 66 5.37 -3.50 -7.60
N LEU A 67 4.46 -4.26 -6.98
CA LEU A 67 3.07 -3.82 -6.86
C LEU A 67 2.92 -2.62 -5.91
N ILE A 68 3.51 -2.66 -4.71
CA ILE A 68 3.43 -1.56 -3.74
C ILE A 68 4.04 -0.28 -4.32
N PRO A 69 5.26 -0.27 -4.89
CA PRO A 69 5.79 0.93 -5.53
C PRO A 69 4.89 1.48 -6.64
N LYS A 70 4.32 0.61 -7.49
CA LYS A 70 3.40 1.03 -8.55
C LYS A 70 2.12 1.66 -7.99
N ALA A 71 1.61 1.12 -6.88
CA ALA A 71 0.47 1.70 -6.18
C ALA A 71 0.79 3.08 -5.60
N GLY A 72 2.00 3.27 -5.04
CA GLY A 72 2.46 4.57 -4.57
C GLY A 72 2.52 5.62 -5.69
N VAL A 73 3.07 5.26 -6.85
CA VAL A 73 3.07 6.15 -8.04
C VAL A 73 1.64 6.51 -8.46
N TYR A 74 0.73 5.53 -8.47
CA TYR A 74 -0.67 5.81 -8.83
C TYR A 74 -1.35 6.74 -7.82
N GLN A 75 -1.10 6.60 -6.51
CA GLN A 75 -1.60 7.52 -5.49
C GLN A 75 -1.07 8.95 -5.71
N MET A 76 0.22 9.09 -6.07
CA MET A 76 0.79 10.40 -6.41
C MET A 76 0.08 11.02 -7.62
N ASN A 77 -0.18 10.25 -8.67
CA ASN A 77 -0.88 10.74 -9.86
C ASN A 77 -2.32 11.16 -9.56
N LEU A 78 -3.02 10.45 -8.66
CA LEU A 78 -4.36 10.83 -8.20
C LEU A 78 -4.34 12.19 -7.48
N LEU A 79 -3.37 12.39 -6.57
CA LEU A 79 -3.21 13.64 -5.84
C LEU A 79 -2.81 14.80 -6.75
N GLU A 80 -1.93 14.55 -7.73
CA GLU A 80 -1.54 15.54 -8.72
C GLU A 80 -2.73 15.97 -9.59
N SER A 81 -3.52 15.00 -10.06
CA SER A 81 -4.73 15.28 -10.85
C SER A 81 -5.74 16.12 -10.06
N LEU A 82 -5.91 15.83 -8.77
CA LEU A 82 -6.77 16.59 -7.87
C LEU A 82 -6.24 18.01 -7.61
N ALA A 83 -4.92 18.19 -7.52
CA ALA A 83 -4.32 19.51 -7.38
C ALA A 83 -4.54 20.36 -8.66
N GLN A 84 -4.40 19.75 -9.84
CA GLN A 84 -4.62 20.42 -11.12
C GLN A 84 -6.09 20.81 -11.31
N SER A 85 -7.03 19.97 -10.87
CA SER A 85 -8.47 20.22 -11.01
C SER A 85 -8.95 21.45 -10.22
N ALA A 86 -8.25 21.84 -9.14
CA ALA A 86 -8.59 23.02 -8.35
C ALA A 86 -8.52 24.35 -9.14
N SER A 87 -7.83 24.36 -10.28
CA SER A 87 -7.78 25.53 -11.19
C SER A 87 -8.90 25.57 -12.24
N ILE A 88 -9.69 24.49 -12.36
CA ILE A 88 -10.66 24.28 -13.43
C ILE A 88 -12.10 24.30 -12.89
N TYR A 89 -12.34 23.67 -11.74
CA TYR A 89 -13.68 23.43 -11.19
C TYR A 89 -14.06 24.41 -10.08
N SER A 90 -15.37 24.54 -9.83
CA SER A 90 -15.86 25.29 -8.67
C SER A 90 -15.49 24.57 -7.36
N PRO A 91 -15.46 25.28 -6.21
CA PRO A 91 -15.22 24.67 -4.91
C PRO A 91 -16.19 23.50 -4.60
N GLU A 92 -17.47 23.65 -4.93
CA GLU A 92 -18.49 22.61 -4.70
C GLU A 92 -18.25 21.35 -5.54
N GLU A 93 -17.84 21.52 -6.79
CA GLU A 93 -17.46 20.40 -7.67
C GLU A 93 -16.19 19.70 -7.15
N LEU A 94 -15.23 20.48 -6.65
CA LEU A 94 -13.96 19.99 -6.12
C LEU A 94 -14.13 19.15 -4.85
N ASP A 95 -15.08 19.47 -3.98
CA ASP A 95 -15.37 18.68 -2.77
C ASP A 95 -15.76 17.24 -3.10
N SER A 96 -16.59 17.06 -4.14
CA SER A 96 -17.00 15.73 -4.59
C SER A 96 -15.81 14.93 -5.14
N LEU A 97 -14.93 15.59 -5.90
CA LEU A 97 -13.73 14.99 -6.47
C LEU A 97 -12.70 14.64 -5.39
N TYR A 98 -12.54 15.51 -4.39
CA TYR A 98 -11.69 15.27 -3.23
C TYR A 98 -12.17 14.04 -2.46
N SER A 99 -13.47 13.97 -2.14
CA SER A 99 -14.07 12.84 -1.43
C SER A 99 -13.89 11.52 -2.19
N GLY A 100 -14.15 11.51 -3.50
CA GLY A 100 -13.94 10.34 -4.35
C GLY A 100 -12.47 9.91 -4.44
N THR A 101 -11.55 10.87 -4.56
CA THR A 101 -10.11 10.61 -4.60
C THR A 101 -9.60 10.07 -3.27
N ASN A 102 -10.02 10.67 -2.15
CA ASN A 102 -9.62 10.23 -0.82
C ASN A 102 -10.10 8.80 -0.53
N LYS A 103 -11.35 8.48 -0.88
CA LYS A 103 -11.88 7.10 -0.76
C LYS A 103 -11.04 6.09 -1.54
N LYS A 104 -10.61 6.44 -2.77
CA LYS A 104 -9.77 5.57 -3.59
C LYS A 104 -8.36 5.39 -2.98
N ILE A 105 -7.78 6.47 -2.43
CA ILE A 105 -6.49 6.42 -1.73
C ILE A 105 -6.57 5.54 -0.48
N GLU A 106 -7.64 5.65 0.30
CA GLU A 106 -7.90 4.80 1.48
C GLU A 106 -8.05 3.33 1.11
N GLU A 107 -8.78 3.01 0.03
CA GLU A 107 -8.91 1.63 -0.48
C GLU A 107 -7.53 1.06 -0.88
N ILE A 108 -6.71 1.85 -1.57
CA ILE A 108 -5.33 1.47 -1.92
C ILE A 108 -4.50 1.21 -0.65
N ASN A 109 -4.53 2.12 0.33
CA ASN A 109 -3.80 2.00 1.59
C ASN A 109 -4.20 0.74 2.37
N SER A 110 -5.49 0.43 2.41
CA SER A 110 -6.02 -0.78 3.04
C SER A 110 -5.44 -2.04 2.38
N HIS A 111 -5.42 -2.09 1.04
CA HIS A 111 -4.86 -3.25 0.34
C HIS A 111 -3.33 -3.33 0.43
N ILE A 112 -2.59 -2.22 0.38
CA ILE A 112 -1.14 -2.21 0.64
C ILE A 112 -0.86 -2.77 2.04
N SER A 113 -1.59 -2.32 3.07
CA SER A 113 -1.41 -2.82 4.43
C SER A 113 -1.66 -4.32 4.52
N GLY A 114 -2.71 -4.83 3.87
CA GLY A 114 -3.00 -6.26 3.80
C GLY A 114 -1.92 -7.07 3.09
N VAL A 115 -1.33 -6.55 2.01
CA VAL A 115 -0.14 -7.14 1.36
C VAL A 115 1.03 -7.23 2.34
N LEU A 116 1.36 -6.13 3.01
CA LEU A 116 2.50 -6.04 3.92
C LEU A 116 2.38 -7.01 5.10
N VAL A 117 1.21 -7.07 5.73
CA VAL A 117 0.93 -8.01 6.83
C VAL A 117 1.04 -9.46 6.34
N SER A 118 0.40 -9.79 5.22
CA SER A 118 0.40 -11.16 4.70
C SER A 118 1.80 -11.61 4.28
N ALA A 119 2.56 -10.71 3.63
CA ALA A 119 3.96 -10.94 3.25
C ALA A 119 4.86 -11.20 4.47
N ARG A 120 4.67 -10.43 5.54
CA ARG A 120 5.41 -10.61 6.80
C ARG A 120 5.12 -11.96 7.45
N GLU A 121 3.85 -12.37 7.52
CA GLU A 121 3.46 -13.66 8.08
C GLU A 121 3.94 -14.85 7.22
N LEU A 122 3.99 -14.69 5.89
CA LEU A 122 4.64 -15.65 5.01
C LEU A 122 6.14 -15.78 5.31
N CYS A 123 6.85 -14.67 5.50
CA CYS A 123 8.27 -14.72 5.85
C CYS A 123 8.51 -15.43 7.19
N LYS A 124 7.71 -15.13 8.22
CA LYS A 124 7.81 -15.77 9.55
C LYS A 124 7.59 -17.28 9.50
N SER A 125 6.68 -17.74 8.64
CA SER A 125 6.34 -19.15 8.47
C SER A 125 7.23 -19.89 7.46
N GLY A 126 8.32 -19.29 6.99
CA GLY A 126 9.17 -19.92 5.97
C GLY A 126 8.45 -20.14 4.63
N HIS A 127 7.43 -19.32 4.33
CA HIS A 127 6.54 -19.41 3.18
C HIS A 127 5.63 -20.66 3.19
N GLN A 128 5.28 -21.15 4.38
CA GLN A 128 4.45 -22.35 4.58
C GLN A 128 3.12 -22.07 5.28
N ASN A 129 2.64 -20.81 5.27
CA ASN A 129 1.32 -20.44 5.78
C ASN A 129 0.33 -20.21 4.62
N TRP A 130 -0.56 -21.17 4.39
CA TRP A 130 -1.54 -21.11 3.30
C TRP A 130 -2.55 -19.96 3.44
N GLU A 131 -2.98 -19.63 4.66
CA GLU A 131 -3.91 -18.51 4.89
C GLU A 131 -3.26 -17.19 4.48
N SER A 132 -1.99 -17.01 4.83
CA SER A 132 -1.22 -15.83 4.41
C SER A 132 -0.99 -15.79 2.90
N VAL A 133 -0.83 -16.94 2.22
CA VAL A 133 -0.78 -16.99 0.74
C VAL A 133 -2.09 -16.51 0.14
N GLN A 134 -3.23 -17.00 0.63
CA GLN A 134 -4.54 -16.62 0.11
C GLN A 134 -4.85 -15.14 0.35
N SER A 135 -4.57 -14.66 1.56
CA SER A 135 -4.69 -13.24 1.90
C SER A 135 -3.81 -12.38 0.99
N LEU A 136 -2.55 -12.76 0.79
CA LEU A 136 -1.63 -12.04 -0.10
C LEU A 136 -2.18 -11.96 -1.54
N ARG A 137 -2.67 -13.08 -2.09
CA ARG A 137 -3.28 -13.11 -3.43
C ARG A 137 -4.51 -12.22 -3.53
N TYR A 138 -5.37 -12.24 -2.52
CA TYR A 138 -6.56 -11.39 -2.48
C TYR A 138 -6.20 -9.91 -2.56
N HIS A 139 -5.30 -9.44 -1.69
CA HIS A 139 -4.89 -8.03 -1.67
C HIS A 139 -4.14 -7.63 -2.95
N ILE A 140 -3.30 -8.51 -3.50
CA ILE A 140 -2.63 -8.27 -4.79
C ILE A 140 -3.63 -8.07 -5.92
N ASN A 141 -4.63 -8.95 -6.04
CA ASN A 141 -5.61 -8.90 -7.11
C ASN A 141 -6.48 -7.64 -7.00
N ARG A 142 -6.96 -7.33 -5.79
CA ARG A 142 -7.72 -6.11 -5.53
C ARG A 142 -6.91 -4.86 -5.84
N LEU A 143 -5.70 -4.76 -5.33
CA LEU A 143 -4.83 -3.61 -5.56
C LEU A 143 -4.50 -3.44 -7.05
N SER A 144 -4.19 -4.53 -7.75
CA SER A 144 -3.91 -4.52 -9.19
C SER A 144 -5.10 -4.00 -10.00
N SER A 145 -6.33 -4.41 -9.64
CA SER A 145 -7.56 -3.95 -10.31
C SER A 145 -7.82 -2.44 -10.13
N ILE A 146 -7.34 -1.84 -9.05
CA ILE A 146 -7.51 -0.41 -8.78
C ILE A 146 -6.50 0.44 -9.56
N ILE A 147 -5.24 -0.03 -9.65
CA ILE A 147 -4.12 0.75 -10.20
C ILE A 147 -3.87 0.49 -11.69
N GLN A 148 -4.44 -0.57 -12.25
CA GLN A 148 -4.41 -0.91 -13.67
C GLN A 148 -5.84 -1.26 -14.12
N PRO A 149 -6.74 -0.27 -14.26
CA PRO A 149 -8.04 -0.54 -14.85
C PRO A 149 -7.84 -1.04 -16.29
N VAL A 150 -8.40 -2.21 -16.58
CA VAL A 150 -8.47 -2.82 -17.92
C VAL A 150 -9.26 -1.92 -18.85
#